data_AF-A0A1F6KRP4-F1
#
_entry.id   AF-A0A1F6KRP4-F1
#
_cell.length_a   1.000
_cell.length_b   1.000
_cell.length_c   1.000
_cell.angle_alpha   90.00
_cell.angle_beta   90.00
_cell.angle_gamma   90.00
#
_symmetry.space_group_name_H-M   'P 1'
#
loop_
_entity.id
_entity.type
_entity.pdbx_description
1 polymer ?
#
loop_
_entity_poly.entity_id
_entity_poly.type
_entity_poly.pdbx_seq_one_letter_code
_entity_poly.pdbx_strand_id
1 'polypeptide(L)'
;MSRVIEGEALRGIAHIVEGARAEASSSTCSKDHRGAVVFRDRQVLGMATNGPIYPHGCNPATCFDVCGLFTMHAERQALVNALADGQDLNGASVLHVRINENEEVQVSGKLRCEDCTGYMARFLRKGILLKEFILLQEGGWTAYEISEADEVTRRNIGLT
;
A
#
# COMPACT_ATOMS: atom_id res chain seq x y z
N MET A 1 4.53 -8.18 15.68
CA MET A 1 4.89 -9.49 15.07
C MET A 1 3.91 -9.76 13.94
N SER A 2 4.44 -10.07 12.74
CA SER A 2 3.61 -10.26 11.56
C SER A 2 2.72 -11.48 11.73
N ARG A 3 1.50 -11.41 11.20
CA ARG A 3 0.51 -12.49 11.28
C ARG A 3 -0.20 -12.68 9.94
N VAL A 4 -0.50 -13.93 9.61
CA VAL A 4 -1.37 -14.24 8.47
C VAL A 4 -2.83 -13.94 8.87
N ILE A 5 -3.59 -13.36 7.96
CA ILE A 5 -5.01 -13.06 8.09
C ILE A 5 -5.77 -14.14 7.32
N GLU A 6 -6.63 -14.86 8.03
CA GLU A 6 -7.32 -16.02 7.47
C GLU A 6 -8.73 -16.18 8.07
N GLY A 7 -9.52 -17.07 7.48
CA GLY A 7 -10.88 -17.38 7.95
C GLY A 7 -11.81 -16.16 8.00
N GLU A 8 -12.46 -15.96 9.14
CA GLU A 8 -13.44 -14.88 9.33
C GLU A 8 -12.80 -13.49 9.28
N ALA A 9 -11.56 -13.34 9.75
CA ALA A 9 -10.85 -12.07 9.70
C ALA A 9 -10.62 -11.61 8.25
N LEU A 10 -10.21 -12.53 7.37
CA LEU A 10 -10.04 -12.24 5.95
C LEU A 10 -11.38 -11.95 5.27
N ARG A 11 -12.42 -12.74 5.56
CA ARG A 11 -13.78 -12.48 5.07
C ARG A 11 -14.28 -11.09 5.48
N GLY A 12 -13.95 -10.66 6.70
CA GLY A 12 -14.34 -9.36 7.23
C GLY A 12 -13.72 -8.17 6.51
N ILE A 13 -12.63 -8.37 5.76
CA ILE A 13 -11.96 -7.32 4.98
C ILE A 13 -11.98 -7.60 3.46
N ALA A 14 -12.79 -8.56 3.00
CA ALA A 14 -12.82 -8.94 1.59
C ALA A 14 -13.20 -7.76 0.66
N HIS A 15 -14.11 -6.88 1.10
CA HIS A 15 -14.46 -5.68 0.35
C HIS A 15 -13.33 -4.63 0.32
N ILE A 16 -12.45 -4.61 1.32
CA ILE A 16 -11.24 -3.77 1.32
C ILE A 16 -10.23 -4.28 0.30
N VAL A 17 -10.03 -5.61 0.24
CA VAL A 17 -9.19 -6.25 -0.77
C VAL A 17 -9.71 -5.96 -2.18
N GLU A 18 -11.02 -6.11 -2.40
CA GLU A 18 -11.62 -5.83 -3.70
C GLU A 18 -11.54 -4.35 -4.08
N GLY A 19 -11.69 -3.43 -3.13
CA GLY A 19 -11.47 -2.00 -3.35
C GLY A 19 -10.04 -1.70 -3.79
N ALA A 20 -9.04 -2.28 -3.12
CA ALA A 20 -7.64 -2.13 -3.51
C ALA A 20 -7.35 -2.78 -4.88
N ARG A 21 -8.00 -3.90 -5.22
CA ARG A 21 -7.91 -4.52 -6.55
C ARG A 21 -8.49 -3.62 -7.63
N ALA A 22 -9.66 -3.03 -7.41
CA ALA A 22 -10.30 -2.11 -8.35
C ALA A 22 -9.43 -0.86 -8.61
N GLU A 23 -8.80 -0.30 -7.57
CA GLU A 23 -7.80 0.76 -7.74
C GLU A 23 -6.56 0.28 -8.50
N ALA A 24 -6.09 -0.94 -8.26
CA ALA A 24 -4.99 -1.48 -9.04
C ALA A 24 -5.35 -1.60 -10.53
N SER A 25 -6.58 -2.02 -10.86
CA SER A 25 -7.08 -2.11 -12.24
C SER A 25 -7.20 -0.75 -12.93
N SER A 26 -7.37 0.34 -12.19
CA SER A 26 -7.39 1.71 -12.75
C SER A 26 -5.99 2.31 -12.96
N SER A 27 -4.92 1.60 -12.56
CA SER A 27 -3.54 2.07 -12.71
C SER A 27 -3.20 2.30 -14.18
N THR A 28 -2.59 3.45 -14.48
CA THR A 28 -2.02 3.73 -15.80
C THR A 28 -0.54 3.31 -15.88
N CYS A 29 0.00 2.63 -14.87
CA CYS A 29 1.42 2.31 -14.79
C CYS A 29 1.79 1.15 -15.74
N SER A 30 2.62 1.39 -16.74
CA SER A 30 3.05 0.34 -17.69
C SER A 30 3.99 -0.72 -17.10
N LYS A 31 4.39 -0.60 -15.84
CA LYS A 31 5.36 -1.50 -15.19
C LYS A 31 4.71 -2.46 -14.20
N ASP A 32 3.84 -1.94 -13.33
CA ASP A 32 3.26 -2.70 -12.24
C ASP A 32 1.99 -2.01 -11.74
N HIS A 33 0.87 -2.73 -11.76
CA HIS A 33 -0.43 -2.22 -11.37
C HIS A 33 -0.64 -2.48 -9.88
N ARG A 34 -0.76 -1.40 -9.11
CA ARG A 34 -0.83 -1.45 -7.64
C ARG A 34 -1.94 -0.55 -7.14
N GLY A 35 -2.70 -1.06 -6.19
CA GLY A 35 -3.75 -0.33 -5.50
C GLY A 35 -3.56 -0.43 -4.00
N ALA A 36 -4.03 0.58 -3.28
CA ALA A 36 -3.99 0.58 -1.83
C ALA A 36 -5.23 1.22 -1.23
N VAL A 37 -5.58 0.73 -0.03
CA VAL A 37 -6.70 1.24 0.76
C VAL A 37 -6.23 1.49 2.18
N VAL A 38 -6.53 2.68 2.69
CA VAL A 38 -6.44 3.03 4.11
C VAL A 38 -7.82 2.83 4.72
N PHE A 39 -7.91 2.07 5.81
CA PHE A 39 -9.19 1.71 6.41
C PHE A 39 -9.09 1.58 7.93
N ARG A 40 -10.22 1.76 8.62
CA ARG A 40 -10.36 1.54 10.06
C ARG A 40 -11.72 0.92 10.33
N ASP A 41 -11.77 -0.11 11.18
CA ASP A 41 -13.02 -0.81 11.52
C ASP A 41 -13.85 -1.23 10.30
N ARG A 42 -13.16 -1.68 9.24
CA ARG A 42 -13.74 -2.08 7.94
C ARG A 42 -14.32 -0.93 7.11
N GLN A 43 -14.21 0.31 7.57
CA GLN A 43 -14.57 1.51 6.81
C GLN A 43 -13.35 2.04 6.04
N VAL A 44 -13.54 2.31 4.75
CA VAL A 44 -12.52 2.95 3.93
C VAL A 44 -12.38 4.42 4.30
N LEU A 45 -11.14 4.87 4.50
CA LEU A 45 -10.77 6.26 4.77
C LEU A 45 -10.12 6.91 3.55
N GLY A 46 -9.40 6.13 2.73
CA GLY A 46 -8.80 6.60 1.49
C GLY A 46 -8.41 5.42 0.61
N MET A 47 -8.40 5.64 -0.69
CA MET A 47 -8.02 4.64 -1.68
C MET A 47 -7.23 5.33 -2.80
N ALA A 48 -6.30 4.61 -3.42
CA ALA A 48 -5.55 5.11 -4.55
C ALA A 48 -4.86 3.99 -5.33
N THR A 49 -4.51 4.31 -6.58
CA THR A 49 -3.62 3.54 -7.44
C THR A 49 -2.22 4.15 -7.49
N ASN A 50 -1.22 3.41 -7.97
CA ASN A 50 0.12 3.97 -8.23
C ASN A 50 0.14 4.73 -9.56
N GLY A 51 0.83 5.86 -9.60
CA GLY A 51 0.96 6.63 -10.84
C GLY A 51 1.66 7.97 -10.68
N PRO A 52 1.90 8.66 -11.80
CA PRO A 52 2.39 10.04 -11.81
C PRO A 52 1.43 10.99 -11.10
N ILE A 53 1.98 12.02 -10.45
CA ILE A 53 1.18 13.08 -9.84
C ILE A 53 0.66 14.02 -10.95
N TYR A 54 -0.61 14.45 -10.88
CA TYR A 54 -1.21 15.40 -11.82
C TYR A 54 -0.33 16.66 -12.01
N PRO A 55 -0.17 17.18 -13.24
CA PRO A 55 -0.83 16.78 -14.49
C PRO A 55 -0.08 15.71 -15.31
N HIS A 56 0.89 15.02 -14.72
CA HIS A 56 1.73 14.08 -15.45
C HIS A 56 0.99 12.76 -15.73
N GLY A 57 1.30 12.13 -16.87
CA GLY A 57 0.81 10.81 -17.26
C GLY A 57 1.96 9.82 -17.39
N CYS A 58 1.65 8.52 -17.36
CA CYS A 58 2.67 7.50 -17.54
C CYS A 58 3.09 7.48 -19.01
N ASN A 59 4.38 7.66 -19.29
CA ASN A 59 4.95 7.51 -20.62
C ASN A 59 6.00 6.39 -20.57
N PRO A 60 5.71 5.18 -21.08
CA PRO A 60 6.65 4.05 -21.01
C PRO A 60 8.05 4.37 -21.57
N ALA A 61 8.16 5.26 -22.56
CA ALA A 61 9.44 5.61 -23.17
C ALA A 61 10.40 6.36 -22.22
N THR A 62 9.87 7.05 -21.21
CA THR A 62 10.65 7.84 -20.24
C THR A 62 10.42 7.38 -18.80
N CYS A 63 9.31 6.71 -18.53
CA CYS A 63 8.85 6.37 -17.19
C CYS A 63 9.79 5.39 -16.51
N PHE A 64 10.39 4.43 -17.21
CA PHE A 64 11.27 3.45 -16.56
C PHE A 64 12.50 4.10 -15.91
N ASP A 65 13.06 5.13 -16.54
CA ASP A 65 14.28 5.80 -16.07
C ASP A 65 14.02 6.77 -14.92
N VAL A 66 12.84 7.42 -14.92
CA VAL A 66 12.51 8.47 -13.95
C VAL A 66 11.38 8.11 -13.00
N CYS A 67 10.82 6.89 -13.05
CA CYS A 67 9.61 6.47 -12.31
C CYS A 67 9.66 6.90 -10.83
N GLY A 68 10.76 6.61 -10.16
CA GLY A 68 10.94 6.91 -8.73
C GLY A 68 11.04 8.40 -8.38
N LEU A 69 11.08 9.30 -9.38
CA LEU A 69 11.17 10.75 -9.19
C LEU A 69 9.81 11.46 -9.26
N PHE A 70 8.86 10.96 -10.06
CA PHE A 70 7.62 11.68 -10.34
C PHE A 70 6.35 10.83 -10.15
N THR A 71 6.49 9.52 -9.92
CA THR A 71 5.36 8.67 -9.53
C THR A 71 5.24 8.59 -8.03
N MET A 72 4.00 8.48 -7.54
CA MET A 72 3.71 8.20 -6.15
C MET A 72 3.14 6.78 -6.04
N HIS A 73 3.63 6.01 -5.07
CA HIS A 73 3.10 4.68 -4.78
C HIS A 73 1.66 4.75 -4.26
N ALA A 74 0.89 3.70 -4.51
CA ALA A 74 -0.52 3.60 -4.15
C ALA A 74 -0.73 3.83 -2.65
N GLU A 75 0.12 3.25 -1.81
CA GLU A 75 0.03 3.34 -0.34
C GLU A 75 0.16 4.78 0.14
N ARG A 76 1.12 5.52 -0.43
CA ARG A 76 1.35 6.92 -0.08
C ARG A 76 0.22 7.80 -0.59
N GLN A 77 -0.27 7.57 -1.82
CA GLN A 77 -1.42 8.29 -2.35
C GLN A 77 -2.67 8.05 -1.52
N ALA A 78 -2.96 6.81 -1.10
CA ALA A 78 -4.14 6.49 -0.31
C ALA A 78 -4.12 7.18 1.07
N LEU A 79 -2.95 7.28 1.70
CA LEU A 79 -2.75 8.06 2.93
C LEU A 79 -2.97 9.57 2.71
N VAL A 80 -2.45 10.11 1.60
CA VAL A 80 -2.64 11.53 1.24
C VAL A 80 -4.11 11.82 0.97
N ASN A 81 -4.81 10.97 0.22
CA ASN A 81 -6.23 11.12 -0.08
C ASN A 81 -7.06 11.12 1.22
N ALA A 82 -6.83 10.16 2.11
CA ALA A 82 -7.51 10.12 3.42
C ALA A 82 -7.31 11.43 4.21
N LEU A 83 -6.08 11.95 4.26
CA LEU A 83 -5.79 13.20 4.97
C LEU A 83 -6.40 14.43 4.28
N ALA A 84 -6.37 14.49 2.95
CA ALA A 84 -6.97 15.57 2.17
C ALA A 84 -8.49 15.65 2.39
N ASP A 85 -9.13 14.50 2.57
CA ASP A 85 -10.55 14.37 2.90
C ASP A 85 -10.86 14.59 4.40
N GLY A 86 -9.86 15.03 5.18
CA GLY A 86 -10.01 15.34 6.60
C GLY A 86 -10.16 14.11 7.51
N GLN A 87 -9.80 12.92 7.04
CA GLN A 87 -9.89 11.70 7.85
C GLN A 87 -8.78 11.64 8.90
N ASP A 88 -9.15 11.13 10.08
CA ASP A 88 -8.19 10.78 11.12
C ASP A 88 -7.61 9.38 10.85
N LEU A 89 -6.27 9.29 10.87
CA LEU A 89 -5.53 8.06 10.60
C LEU A 89 -5.23 7.23 11.85
N ASN A 90 -5.57 7.69 13.05
CA ASN A 90 -5.28 6.92 14.27
C ASN A 90 -6.02 5.57 14.26
N GLY A 91 -5.29 4.49 14.50
CA GLY A 91 -5.80 3.11 14.45
C GLY A 91 -6.08 2.59 13.03
N ALA A 92 -5.77 3.35 11.98
CA ALA A 92 -5.99 2.91 10.61
C ALA A 92 -4.95 1.89 10.15
N SER A 93 -5.40 0.93 9.35
CA SER A 93 -4.58 -0.03 8.63
C SER A 93 -4.41 0.40 7.17
N VAL A 94 -3.32 -0.03 6.53
CA VAL A 94 -3.09 0.17 5.10
C VAL A 94 -3.04 -1.21 4.44
N LEU A 95 -3.81 -1.42 3.38
CA LEU A 95 -3.80 -2.65 2.59
C LEU A 95 -3.28 -2.35 1.18
N HIS A 96 -2.33 -3.16 0.71
CA HIS A 96 -1.74 -3.09 -0.63
C HIS A 96 -2.13 -4.32 -1.46
N VAL A 97 -2.48 -4.06 -2.72
CA VAL A 97 -2.71 -5.08 -3.76
C VAL A 97 -1.79 -4.81 -4.94
N ARG A 98 -1.22 -5.88 -5.47
CA ARG A 98 -0.58 -5.92 -6.78
C ARG A 98 -1.40 -6.84 -7.68
N ILE A 99 -1.63 -6.47 -8.93
CA ILE A 99 -2.30 -7.32 -9.93
C ILE A 99 -1.40 -7.55 -11.15
N ASN A 100 -1.70 -8.59 -11.93
CA ASN A 100 -1.13 -8.80 -13.26
C ASN A 100 -2.05 -8.21 -14.36
N GLU A 101 -1.67 -8.40 -15.62
CA GLU A 101 -2.43 -7.93 -16.79
C GLU A 101 -3.82 -8.56 -16.92
N ASN A 102 -4.04 -9.72 -16.28
CA ASN A 102 -5.35 -10.40 -16.23
C ASN A 102 -6.18 -9.96 -15.01
N GLU A 103 -5.76 -8.90 -14.30
CA GLU A 103 -6.35 -8.41 -13.05
C GLU A 103 -6.33 -9.39 -11.87
N GLU A 104 -5.49 -10.42 -11.94
CA GLU A 104 -5.35 -11.41 -10.87
C GLU A 104 -4.38 -10.89 -9.80
N VAL A 105 -4.78 -10.98 -8.53
CA VAL A 105 -3.95 -10.55 -7.40
C VAL A 105 -2.67 -11.38 -7.31
N GLN A 106 -1.53 -10.70 -7.22
CA GLN A 106 -0.20 -11.28 -7.18
C GLN A 106 0.43 -11.14 -5.80
N VAL A 107 1.33 -12.08 -5.48
CA VAL A 107 2.20 -11.96 -4.31
C VAL A 107 3.12 -10.73 -4.46
N SER A 108 3.25 -9.96 -3.39
CA SER A 108 4.02 -8.70 -3.38
C SER A 108 5.53 -8.92 -3.19
N GLY A 109 5.96 -10.14 -2.86
CA GLY A 109 7.35 -10.48 -2.56
C GLY A 109 7.84 -9.85 -1.24
N LYS A 110 9.17 -9.89 -1.02
CA LYS A 110 9.78 -9.35 0.20
C LYS A 110 9.50 -7.85 0.34
N LEU A 111 9.11 -7.42 1.54
CA LEU A 111 9.00 -6.00 1.92
C LEU A 111 10.35 -5.29 1.71
N ARG A 112 10.40 -4.34 0.78
CA ARG A 112 11.62 -3.60 0.40
C ARG A 112 11.39 -2.12 0.14
N CYS A 113 10.16 -1.65 0.18
CA CYS A 113 9.84 -0.27 -0.19
C CYS A 113 9.96 0.67 1.01
N GLU A 114 11.12 1.30 1.17
CA GLU A 114 11.38 2.25 2.26
C GLU A 114 10.54 3.52 2.14
N ASP A 115 10.21 3.97 0.91
CA ASP A 115 9.29 5.10 0.73
C ASP A 115 7.90 4.80 1.32
N CYS A 116 7.36 3.59 1.15
CA CYS A 116 6.06 3.25 1.74
C CYS A 116 6.16 3.06 3.26
N THR A 117 7.00 2.14 3.74
CA THR A 117 7.05 1.80 5.17
C THR A 117 7.67 2.90 6.02
N GLY A 118 8.68 3.60 5.49
CA GLY A 118 9.31 4.74 6.16
C GLY A 118 8.37 5.93 6.31
N TYR A 119 7.51 6.18 5.31
CA TYR A 119 6.48 7.22 5.40
C TYR A 119 5.40 6.85 6.42
N MET A 120 4.96 5.59 6.47
CA MET A 120 4.07 5.11 7.54
C MET A 120 4.72 5.23 8.92
N ALA A 121 5.99 4.85 9.07
CA ALA A 121 6.74 5.02 10.32
C ALA A 121 6.92 6.51 10.70
N ARG A 122 6.96 7.41 9.72
CA ARG A 122 7.00 8.86 9.98
C ARG A 122 5.74 9.35 10.68
N PHE A 123 4.57 8.81 10.33
CA PHE A 123 3.31 9.10 11.03
C PHE A 123 3.38 8.66 12.50
N LEU A 124 3.91 7.48 12.79
CA LEU A 124 4.11 7.01 14.17
C LEU A 124 4.96 8.00 14.99
N ARG A 125 6.07 8.49 14.41
CA ARG A 125 6.95 9.48 15.05
C ARG A 125 6.29 10.84 15.29
N LYS A 126 5.16 11.11 14.65
CA LYS A 126 4.33 12.31 14.85
C LYS A 126 3.15 12.08 15.78
N GLY A 127 3.05 10.89 16.39
CA GLY A 127 1.97 10.53 17.32
C GLY A 127 0.70 10.03 16.63
N ILE A 128 0.73 9.80 15.31
CA ILE A 128 -0.39 9.20 14.57
C ILE A 128 -0.19 7.69 14.60
N LEU A 129 -1.07 6.98 15.29
CA LEU A 129 -0.93 5.56 15.60
C LEU A 129 -1.53 4.69 14.49
N LEU A 130 -0.90 4.64 13.32
CA LEU A 130 -1.24 3.65 12.29
C LEU A 130 -1.05 2.23 12.86
N LYS A 131 -1.98 1.33 12.54
CA LYS A 131 -2.06 -0.01 13.14
C LYS A 131 -1.16 -1.01 12.43
N GLU A 132 -1.47 -1.34 11.17
CA GLU A 132 -0.80 -2.40 10.44
C GLU A 132 -0.77 -2.15 8.93
N PHE A 133 0.25 -2.70 8.27
CA PHE A 133 0.38 -2.77 6.82
C PHE A 133 0.10 -4.20 6.36
N ILE A 134 -0.83 -4.36 5.43
CA ILE A 134 -1.35 -5.65 4.97
C ILE A 134 -1.04 -5.81 3.48
N LEU A 135 -0.47 -6.96 3.12
CA LEU A 135 -0.15 -7.30 1.74
C LEU A 135 -0.13 -8.82 1.54
N LEU A 136 -0.33 -9.27 0.30
CA LEU A 136 -0.29 -10.69 -0.05
C LEU A 136 1.16 -11.18 -0.12
N GLN A 137 1.49 -12.16 0.72
CA GLN A 137 2.76 -12.89 0.75
C GLN A 137 2.55 -14.34 0.29
N GLU A 138 3.63 -15.11 0.13
CA GLU A 138 3.57 -16.53 -0.27
C GLU A 138 2.70 -17.38 0.68
N GLY A 139 2.68 -17.04 1.98
CA GLY A 139 1.84 -17.69 2.99
C GLY A 139 0.42 -17.14 3.12
N GLY A 140 0.02 -16.19 2.28
CA GLY A 140 -1.29 -15.53 2.32
C GLY A 140 -1.24 -14.06 2.73
N TRP A 141 -2.42 -13.48 2.97
CA TRP A 141 -2.56 -12.09 3.39
C TRP A 141 -1.88 -11.89 4.74
N THR A 142 -0.83 -11.08 4.78
CA THR A 142 -0.01 -10.91 5.97
C THR A 142 -0.11 -9.48 6.47
N ALA A 143 -0.45 -9.32 7.75
CA ALA A 143 -0.43 -8.05 8.45
C ALA A 143 0.90 -7.90 9.21
N TYR A 144 1.53 -6.74 9.04
CA TYR A 144 2.71 -6.32 9.80
C TYR A 144 2.31 -5.10 10.64
N GLU A 145 2.70 -5.04 11.91
CA GLU A 145 2.66 -3.76 12.62
C GLU A 145 3.54 -2.74 11.85
N ILE A 146 3.16 -1.46 11.84
CA ILE A 146 3.87 -0.48 11.00
C ILE A 146 5.34 -0.33 11.35
N SER A 147 5.68 -0.36 12.65
CA SER A 147 7.07 -0.35 13.13
C SER A 147 7.85 -1.55 12.62
N GLU A 148 7.26 -2.74 12.73
CA GLU A 148 7.85 -3.98 12.24
C GLU A 148 8.01 -3.98 10.72
N ALA A 149 7.04 -3.46 9.97
CA ALA A 149 7.12 -3.36 8.52
C ALA A 149 8.32 -2.50 8.09
N ASP A 150 8.57 -1.37 8.77
CA ASP A 150 9.74 -0.52 8.52
C ASP A 150 11.06 -1.23 8.87
N GLU A 151 11.13 -1.92 10.01
CA GLU A 151 12.31 -2.69 10.40
C GLU A 151 12.64 -3.82 9.40
N VAL A 152 11.63 -4.60 9.01
CA VAL A 152 11.78 -5.68 8.03
C VAL A 152 12.20 -5.12 6.67
N THR A 153 11.61 -4.00 6.24
CA THR A 153 12.01 -3.31 5.01
C THR A 153 13.48 -2.90 5.07
N ARG A 154 13.90 -2.20 6.12
CA ARG A 154 15.29 -1.73 6.30
C ARG A 154 16.30 -2.88 6.29
N ARG A 155 15.99 -4.00 6.95
CA ARG A 155 16.79 -5.22 6.91
C ARG A 155 16.90 -5.79 5.50
N ASN A 156 15.78 -5.88 4.78
CA ASN A 156 15.73 -6.43 3.42
C ASN A 156 16.46 -5.59 2.37
N ILE A 157 16.76 -4.32 2.66
CA ILE A 157 17.54 -3.41 1.79
C ILE A 157 18.92 -3.05 2.36
N GLY A 158 19.33 -3.66 3.46
CA GLY A 158 20.68 -3.49 4.04
C GLY A 158 20.94 -2.17 4.75
N LEU A 159 19.89 -1.50 5.26
CA LEU A 159 20.03 -0.28 6.06
C LEU A 159 20.18 -0.53 7.58
N THR A 160 19.93 -1.76 8.03
CA THR A 160 20.01 -2.21 9.43
C THR A 160 20.34 -3.68 9.51
#